data_AF-A0A7J4F9Z4-F1
#
_entry.id   AF-A0A7J4F9Z4-F1
#
_cell.length_a   1.000
_cell.length_b   1.000
_cell.length_c   1.000
_cell.angle_alpha   90.00
_cell.angle_beta   90.00
_cell.angle_gamma   90.00
#
_symmetry.space_group_name_H-M   'P 1'
#
loop_
_entity.id
_entity.type
_entity.pdbx_description
1 polymer ?
#
loop_
_entity_poly.entity_id
_entity_poly.type
_entity_poly.pdbx_seq_one_letter_code
_entity_poly.pdbx_strand_id
1 'polypeptide(L)'
;MAYSNLQSRRGTIEERLAERARRAIRELRGLRRAEVEEIFERRYCISAEDVLVTNYSRSRPLAMFNPGALKVGKRVLIFPRLIFDYHKYVSSIGVTAVDIESLIDGEIERPLKVRIILWPEELWEFLGCEDPRVSLADDDAYMLYTGKGYYYEDERMARRDVLGFVELSPSWEVKRKGYFSIAGKGDEFVPISNKDSAFVKIRKGSSIMLTRPELRGIRLCWRAEADLRDLVMREESLEPVLPPEKWEVKVGWSTNVVRLSANE
;
A
#
# COMPACT_ATOMS: atom_id res chain seq x y z
N MET A 1 16.14 -31.46 -29.06
CA MET A 1 16.88 -31.40 -27.77
C MET A 1 17.98 -30.32 -27.78
N ALA A 2 17.62 -29.05 -28.02
CA ALA A 2 18.55 -27.92 -27.86
C ALA A 2 17.85 -26.59 -27.48
N TYR A 3 16.51 -26.53 -27.51
CA TYR A 3 15.74 -25.34 -27.11
C TYR A 3 15.22 -25.40 -25.65
N SER A 4 15.24 -26.56 -24.99
CA SER A 4 14.73 -26.72 -23.61
C SER A 4 15.78 -26.44 -22.51
N ASN A 5 17.06 -26.31 -22.84
CA ASN A 5 18.15 -26.11 -21.87
C ASN A 5 18.61 -24.65 -21.72
N LEU A 6 18.01 -23.70 -22.46
CA LEU A 6 18.33 -22.28 -22.36
C LEU A 6 17.42 -21.53 -21.36
N GLN A 7 16.21 -22.04 -21.08
CA GLN A 7 15.33 -21.48 -20.06
C GLN A 7 15.73 -21.88 -18.62
N SER A 8 16.36 -23.04 -18.42
CA SER A 8 16.78 -23.49 -17.09
C SER A 8 17.95 -22.71 -16.47
N ARG A 9 18.63 -21.86 -17.24
CA ARG A 9 19.78 -21.06 -16.77
C ARG A 9 19.43 -19.67 -16.24
N ARG A 10 18.16 -19.23 -16.31
CA ARG A 10 17.79 -17.84 -15.96
C ARG A 10 17.00 -17.67 -14.65
N GLY A 11 16.66 -18.76 -13.95
CA GLY A 11 15.83 -18.75 -12.73
C GLY A 11 14.45 -18.13 -12.96
N THR A 12 13.52 -18.25 -12.01
CA THR A 12 12.26 -17.48 -12.04
C THR A 12 12.49 -16.01 -11.67
N ILE A 13 11.51 -15.12 -11.91
CA ILE A 13 11.57 -13.73 -11.41
C ILE A 13 11.83 -13.70 -9.90
N GLU A 14 11.10 -14.52 -9.14
CA GLU A 14 11.24 -14.60 -7.69
C GLU A 14 12.66 -15.02 -7.29
N GLU A 15 13.26 -16.00 -7.96
CA GLU A 15 14.63 -16.47 -7.66
C GLU A 15 15.67 -15.38 -7.85
N ARG A 16 15.58 -14.66 -8.98
CA ARG A 16 16.49 -13.55 -9.29
C ARG A 16 16.35 -12.42 -8.28
N LEU A 17 15.13 -12.04 -7.93
CA LEU A 17 14.88 -10.98 -6.95
C LEU A 17 15.28 -11.41 -5.54
N ALA A 18 15.06 -12.66 -5.15
CA ALA A 18 15.51 -13.20 -3.88
C ALA A 18 17.05 -13.20 -3.77
N GLU A 19 17.77 -13.49 -4.86
CA GLU A 19 19.23 -13.37 -4.91
C GLU A 19 19.69 -11.92 -4.71
N ARG A 20 19.08 -10.96 -5.42
CA ARG A 20 19.34 -9.52 -5.23
C ARG A 20 19.07 -9.10 -3.77
N ALA A 21 17.98 -9.58 -3.17
CA ALA A 21 17.68 -9.32 -1.76
C ALA A 21 18.76 -9.84 -0.81
N ARG A 22 19.21 -11.08 -0.98
CA ARG A 22 20.27 -11.66 -0.15
C ARG A 22 21.58 -10.90 -0.29
N ARG A 23 21.88 -10.41 -1.50
CA ARG A 23 23.06 -9.57 -1.76
C ARG A 23 22.94 -8.22 -1.03
N ALA A 24 21.82 -7.53 -1.18
CA ALA A 24 21.56 -6.25 -0.51
C ALA A 24 21.63 -6.36 1.02
N ILE A 25 21.15 -7.45 1.60
CA ILE A 25 21.29 -7.69 3.05
C ILE A 25 22.76 -7.76 3.50
N ARG A 26 23.66 -8.26 2.65
CA ARG A 26 25.10 -8.29 2.98
C ARG A 26 25.78 -6.93 2.76
N GLU A 27 25.37 -6.20 1.73
CA GLU A 27 26.04 -4.98 1.27
C GLU A 27 25.53 -3.71 1.96
N LEU A 28 24.23 -3.62 2.26
CA LEU A 28 23.57 -2.40 2.75
C LEU A 28 23.24 -2.41 4.25
N ARG A 29 23.41 -3.55 4.93
CA ARG A 29 23.17 -3.67 6.37
C ARG A 29 24.30 -3.00 7.15
N GLY A 30 23.96 -2.37 8.28
CA GLY A 30 24.89 -1.70 9.18
C GLY A 30 24.94 -0.18 8.99
N LEU A 31 24.15 0.37 8.07
CA LEU A 31 24.03 1.81 7.85
C LEU A 31 23.16 2.50 8.91
N ARG A 32 22.27 1.74 9.58
CA ARG A 32 21.33 2.26 10.58
C ARG A 32 21.72 1.81 12.00
N ARG A 33 21.42 2.66 12.98
CA ARG A 33 21.67 2.41 14.41
C ARG A 33 20.35 2.15 15.13
N ALA A 34 20.42 1.42 16.23
CA ALA A 34 19.29 1.14 17.11
C ALA A 34 18.97 2.37 17.99
N GLU A 35 18.59 3.46 17.33
CA GLU A 35 18.27 4.75 17.95
C GLU A 35 16.88 5.17 17.46
N VAL A 36 16.09 5.76 18.37
CA VAL A 36 14.74 6.26 18.08
C VAL A 36 14.70 7.72 18.46
N GLU A 37 14.35 8.57 17.51
CA GLU A 37 14.10 10.00 17.71
C GLU A 37 12.59 10.26 17.55
N GLU A 38 11.95 10.79 18.59
CA GLU A 38 10.52 11.14 18.54
C GLU A 38 10.35 12.51 17.87
N ILE A 39 10.06 12.49 16.56
CA ILE A 39 9.87 13.71 15.76
C ILE A 39 8.41 14.15 15.65
N PHE A 40 7.47 13.43 16.29
CA PHE A 40 6.04 13.67 16.19
C PHE A 40 5.43 14.01 17.56
N GLU A 41 4.59 15.04 17.58
CA GLU A 41 3.74 15.36 18.73
C GLU A 41 2.36 14.75 18.53
N ARG A 42 1.90 13.90 19.47
CA ARG A 42 0.52 13.39 19.45
C ARG A 42 -0.43 14.46 19.98
N ARG A 43 -1.27 15.02 19.09
CA ARG A 43 -2.27 16.04 19.48
C ARG A 43 -3.64 15.47 19.83
N TYR A 44 -4.21 14.66 18.93
CA TYR A 44 -5.59 14.16 19.07
C TYR A 44 -5.69 12.68 18.70
N CYS A 45 -6.69 12.02 19.27
CA CYS A 45 -7.13 10.69 18.86
C CYS A 45 -8.54 10.81 18.27
N ILE A 46 -8.72 10.24 17.08
CA ILE A 46 -10.02 10.05 16.44
C ILE A 46 -10.26 8.54 16.41
N SER A 47 -11.22 8.10 17.21
CA SER A 47 -11.57 6.69 17.39
C SER A 47 -12.83 6.31 16.60
N ALA A 48 -13.17 5.02 16.60
CA ALA A 48 -14.39 4.52 15.98
C ALA A 48 -15.68 5.14 16.55
N GLU A 49 -15.66 5.61 17.80
CA GLU A 49 -16.81 6.25 18.47
C GLU A 49 -17.03 7.69 18.00
N ASP A 50 -15.99 8.29 17.43
CA ASP A 50 -15.98 9.70 16.99
C ASP A 50 -16.49 9.89 15.56
N VAL A 51 -16.89 8.81 14.89
CA VAL A 51 -17.29 8.83 13.49
C VAL A 51 -18.71 8.29 13.27
N LEU A 52 -19.35 8.78 12.23
CA LEU A 52 -20.62 8.29 11.73
C LEU A 52 -20.51 7.99 10.24
N VAL A 53 -20.65 6.72 9.88
CA VAL A 53 -20.67 6.26 8.49
C VAL A 53 -22.03 6.56 7.86
N THR A 54 -22.04 7.30 6.76
CA THR A 54 -23.28 7.87 6.19
C THR A 54 -23.90 7.05 5.06
N ASN A 55 -23.19 6.09 4.49
CA ASN A 55 -23.62 5.31 3.33
C ASN A 55 -23.63 3.79 3.60
N TYR A 56 -23.78 3.38 4.85
CA TYR A 56 -23.86 1.98 5.23
C TYR A 56 -24.85 1.78 6.39
N SER A 57 -25.57 0.65 6.39
CA SER A 57 -26.63 0.39 7.36
C SER A 57 -26.11 0.31 8.80
N ARG A 58 -24.90 -0.22 9.00
CA ARG A 58 -24.17 -0.11 10.26
C ARG A 58 -23.36 1.19 10.25
N SER A 59 -23.93 2.25 10.80
CA SER A 59 -23.31 3.58 10.78
C SER A 59 -22.13 3.74 11.75
N ARG A 60 -21.95 2.82 12.71
CA ARG A 60 -20.80 2.83 13.64
C ARG A 60 -19.88 1.63 13.37
N PRO A 61 -18.60 1.86 13.02
CA PRO A 61 -17.63 0.78 12.91
C PRO A 61 -17.29 0.22 14.30
N LEU A 62 -16.93 -1.06 14.35
CA LEU A 62 -16.38 -1.70 15.55
C LEU A 62 -14.94 -1.26 15.80
N ALA A 63 -14.18 -1.03 14.73
CA ALA A 63 -12.81 -0.55 14.81
C ALA A 63 -12.48 0.39 13.65
N MET A 64 -11.62 1.36 13.94
CA MET A 64 -11.11 2.33 12.98
C MET A 64 -9.64 2.60 13.26
N PHE A 65 -8.75 2.38 12.29
CA PHE A 65 -7.31 2.54 12.47
C PHE A 65 -6.58 2.67 11.12
N ASN A 66 -5.24 2.76 11.15
CA ASN A 66 -4.35 2.84 9.98
C ASN A 66 -4.86 3.71 8.83
N PRO A 67 -5.23 4.98 9.07
CA PRO A 67 -5.74 5.82 8.01
C PRO A 67 -4.63 6.19 7.01
N GLY A 68 -5.02 6.32 5.74
CA GLY A 68 -4.29 7.14 4.78
C GLY A 68 -4.62 8.62 5.01
N ALA A 69 -3.78 9.53 4.51
CA ALA A 69 -4.03 10.97 4.58
C ALA A 69 -3.57 11.70 3.31
N LEU A 70 -4.32 12.72 2.90
CA LEU A 70 -4.03 13.56 1.75
C LEU A 70 -4.42 15.01 2.03
N LYS A 71 -3.48 15.95 1.89
CA LYS A 71 -3.77 17.39 1.99
C LYS A 71 -4.18 17.95 0.63
N VAL A 72 -5.34 18.58 0.56
CA VAL A 72 -5.86 19.26 -0.65
C VAL A 72 -6.30 20.67 -0.27
N GLY A 73 -5.55 21.68 -0.71
CA GLY A 73 -5.79 23.06 -0.31
C GLY A 73 -5.71 23.22 1.22
N LYS A 74 -6.79 23.70 1.83
CA LYS A 74 -6.97 23.83 3.29
C LYS A 74 -7.56 22.59 3.97
N ARG A 75 -7.88 21.52 3.23
CA ARG A 75 -8.48 20.31 3.81
C ARG A 75 -7.44 19.20 3.95
N VAL A 76 -7.57 18.43 5.02
CA VAL A 76 -6.92 17.14 5.20
C VAL A 76 -7.99 16.06 5.03
N LEU A 77 -7.86 15.29 3.96
CA LEU A 77 -8.65 14.09 3.73
C LEU A 77 -8.02 12.94 4.52
N ILE A 78 -8.86 12.19 5.23
CA ILE A 78 -8.46 11.06 6.06
C ILE A 78 -9.19 9.83 5.53
N PHE A 79 -8.44 8.77 5.28
CA PHE A 79 -8.90 7.53 4.68
C PHE A 79 -8.81 6.36 5.67
N PRO A 80 -9.71 6.29 6.67
CA PRO A 80 -9.62 5.28 7.71
C PRO A 80 -9.88 3.87 7.18
N ARG A 81 -9.18 2.88 7.74
CA ARG A 81 -9.58 1.47 7.65
C ARG A 81 -10.71 1.22 8.66
N LEU A 82 -11.83 0.72 8.17
CA LEU A 82 -13.06 0.51 8.92
C LEU A 82 -13.41 -0.97 8.99
N ILE A 83 -13.83 -1.44 10.16
CA ILE A 83 -14.25 -2.83 10.41
C ILE A 83 -15.61 -2.83 11.09
N PHE A 84 -16.55 -3.64 10.60
CA PHE A 84 -17.94 -3.69 11.07
C PHE A 84 -18.39 -5.06 11.58
N ASP A 85 -17.56 -6.09 11.42
CA ASP A 85 -17.84 -7.47 11.83
C ASP A 85 -16.64 -8.07 12.60
N TYR A 86 -16.96 -8.94 13.55
CA TYR A 86 -15.98 -9.58 14.43
C TYR A 86 -15.46 -10.92 13.88
N HIS A 87 -16.20 -11.59 13.00
CA HIS A 87 -15.89 -12.97 12.60
C HIS A 87 -14.75 -13.04 11.60
N LYS A 88 -14.87 -12.28 10.50
CA LYS A 88 -13.86 -12.28 9.44
C LYS A 88 -12.95 -11.04 9.49
N TYR A 89 -13.31 -10.05 10.32
CA TYR A 89 -12.56 -8.79 10.45
C TYR A 89 -12.35 -8.09 9.09
N VAL A 90 -13.31 -8.26 8.18
CA VAL A 90 -13.26 -7.72 6.83
C VAL A 90 -13.25 -6.20 6.91
N SER A 91 -12.25 -5.62 6.26
CA SER A 91 -12.02 -4.19 6.29
C SER A 91 -12.45 -3.51 4.99
N SER A 92 -12.89 -2.27 5.16
CA SER A 92 -13.22 -1.33 4.10
C SER A 92 -12.45 -0.03 4.34
N ILE A 93 -12.39 0.84 3.34
CA ILE A 93 -11.73 2.14 3.44
C ILE A 93 -12.79 3.23 3.31
N GLY A 94 -12.79 4.13 4.28
CA GLY A 94 -13.62 5.33 4.28
C GLY A 94 -12.90 6.55 3.75
N VAL A 95 -13.63 7.66 3.65
CA VAL A 95 -13.10 9.00 3.48
C VAL A 95 -13.87 9.99 4.37
N THR A 96 -13.14 10.91 4.98
CA THR A 96 -13.66 12.12 5.63
C THR A 96 -12.70 13.28 5.39
N ALA A 97 -13.15 14.50 5.62
CA ALA A 97 -12.37 15.71 5.42
C ALA A 97 -12.46 16.60 6.66
N VAL A 98 -11.31 17.10 7.11
CA VAL A 98 -11.21 18.08 8.19
C VAL A 98 -10.46 19.30 7.67
N ASP A 99 -10.83 20.50 8.12
CA ASP A 99 -10.02 21.68 7.85
C ASP A 99 -8.67 21.58 8.58
N ILE A 100 -7.59 22.02 7.93
CA ILE A 100 -6.25 21.92 8.49
C ILE A 100 -6.04 22.83 9.70
N GLU A 101 -6.65 24.02 9.71
CA GLU A 101 -6.57 24.96 10.83
C GLU A 101 -7.30 24.34 12.03
N SER A 102 -8.53 23.85 11.83
CA SER A 102 -9.27 23.10 12.87
C SER A 102 -8.52 21.86 13.37
N LEU A 103 -7.81 21.14 12.50
CA LEU A 103 -7.00 19.98 12.90
C LEU A 103 -5.77 20.38 13.73
N ILE A 104 -5.16 21.53 13.44
CA ILE A 104 -4.01 22.06 14.18
C ILE A 104 -4.44 22.57 15.56
N ASP A 105 -5.59 23.26 15.61
CA ASP A 105 -6.13 23.90 16.82
C ASP A 105 -6.94 22.91 17.70
N GLY A 106 -7.35 21.77 17.14
CA GLY A 106 -8.09 20.73 17.86
C GLY A 106 -9.60 20.89 17.86
N GLU A 107 -10.10 21.78 17.02
CA GLU A 107 -11.52 22.08 16.85
C GLU A 107 -12.17 21.07 15.88
N ILE A 108 -12.05 19.78 16.19
CA ILE A 108 -12.58 18.71 15.35
C ILE A 108 -14.06 18.49 15.67
N GLU A 109 -14.94 18.78 14.72
CA GLU A 109 -16.38 18.47 14.82
C GLU A 109 -16.60 16.95 15.02
N ARG A 110 -17.45 16.58 15.98
CA ARG A 110 -17.80 15.18 16.26
C ARG A 110 -19.34 15.00 16.26
N PRO A 111 -19.88 13.92 15.67
CA PRO A 111 -19.15 12.86 14.98
C PRO A 111 -18.68 13.30 13.58
N LEU A 112 -17.47 12.90 13.20
CA LEU A 112 -16.99 13.07 11.83
C LEU A 112 -17.79 12.17 10.89
N LYS A 113 -18.38 12.78 9.85
CA LYS A 113 -19.07 12.04 8.81
C LYS A 113 -18.06 11.33 7.92
N VAL A 114 -18.18 10.01 7.81
CA VAL A 114 -17.31 9.16 7.00
C VAL A 114 -18.16 8.51 5.91
N ARG A 115 -17.63 8.44 4.69
CA ARG A 115 -18.26 7.68 3.61
C ARG A 115 -17.35 6.51 3.23
N ILE A 116 -17.88 5.29 3.17
CA ILE A 116 -17.14 4.14 2.65
C ILE A 116 -16.97 4.33 1.14
N ILE A 117 -15.74 4.20 0.64
CA ILE A 117 -15.38 4.40 -0.78
C ILE A 117 -14.71 3.19 -1.42
N LEU A 118 -14.22 2.25 -0.62
CA LEU A 118 -13.66 1.00 -1.12
C LEU A 118 -13.99 -0.12 -0.14
N TRP A 119 -14.45 -1.25 -0.66
CA TRP A 119 -14.74 -2.47 0.08
C TRP A 119 -14.45 -3.67 -0.83
N PRO A 120 -14.36 -4.89 -0.26
CA PRO A 120 -14.11 -6.07 -1.06
C PRO A 120 -15.21 -6.36 -2.07
N GLU A 121 -14.84 -6.41 -3.35
CA GLU A 121 -15.71 -6.86 -4.44
C GLU A 121 -15.08 -8.02 -5.23
N GLU A 122 -13.75 -8.19 -5.10
CA GLU A 122 -13.00 -9.21 -5.82
C GLU A 122 -12.46 -10.32 -4.89
N LEU A 123 -12.21 -11.51 -5.44
CA LEU A 123 -11.71 -12.66 -4.67
C LEU A 123 -10.38 -12.37 -3.96
N TRP A 124 -9.51 -11.60 -4.60
CA TRP A 124 -8.18 -11.25 -4.10
C TRP A 124 -8.18 -10.21 -2.96
N GLU A 125 -9.32 -9.56 -2.70
CA GLU A 125 -9.53 -8.67 -1.56
C GLU A 125 -10.66 -9.14 -0.64
N PHE A 126 -11.13 -10.37 -0.81
CA PHE A 126 -12.28 -10.92 -0.09
C PHE A 126 -12.19 -10.83 1.45
N LEU A 127 -10.99 -10.82 2.01
CA LEU A 127 -10.72 -10.69 3.44
C LEU A 127 -10.52 -9.23 3.90
N GLY A 128 -10.50 -8.26 2.99
CA GLY A 128 -10.49 -6.84 3.30
C GLY A 128 -9.58 -6.00 2.40
N CYS A 129 -9.90 -4.70 2.37
CA CYS A 129 -9.06 -3.65 1.80
C CYS A 129 -8.40 -2.89 2.97
N GLU A 130 -7.07 -3.00 3.11
CA GLU A 130 -6.35 -2.49 4.28
C GLU A 130 -5.37 -1.34 3.95
N ASP A 131 -5.09 -0.51 4.96
CA ASP A 131 -3.92 0.36 5.04
C ASP A 131 -3.71 1.27 3.80
N PRO A 132 -4.69 2.14 3.45
CA PRO A 132 -4.66 2.94 2.24
C PRO A 132 -3.57 4.00 2.23
N ARG A 133 -3.01 4.27 1.05
CA ARG A 133 -2.00 5.29 0.77
C ARG A 133 -2.39 6.04 -0.50
N VAL A 134 -2.85 7.28 -0.33
CA VAL A 134 -3.49 8.07 -1.39
C VAL A 134 -2.56 9.16 -1.91
N SER A 135 -2.56 9.38 -3.23
CA SER A 135 -1.83 10.45 -3.90
C SER A 135 -2.72 11.07 -4.99
N LEU A 136 -2.57 12.37 -5.23
CA LEU A 136 -3.24 13.02 -6.37
C LEU A 136 -2.52 12.70 -7.68
N ALA A 137 -3.29 12.43 -8.73
CA ALA A 137 -2.82 12.25 -10.10
C ALA A 137 -3.77 12.97 -11.04
N ASP A 138 -3.34 14.14 -11.53
CA ASP A 138 -4.21 15.10 -12.23
C ASP A 138 -5.43 15.48 -11.36
N ASP A 139 -6.65 15.31 -11.87
CA ASP A 139 -7.89 15.56 -11.12
C ASP A 139 -8.36 14.34 -10.30
N ASP A 140 -7.79 13.16 -10.55
CA ASP A 140 -8.16 11.92 -9.89
C ASP A 140 -7.26 11.65 -8.67
N ALA A 141 -7.71 10.73 -7.81
CA ALA A 141 -6.91 10.21 -6.72
C ALA A 141 -6.51 8.76 -7.00
N TYR A 142 -5.20 8.47 -6.88
CA TYR A 142 -4.68 7.11 -6.93
C TYR A 142 -4.44 6.63 -5.50
N MET A 143 -4.96 5.45 -5.18
CA MET A 143 -4.80 4.83 -3.87
C MET A 143 -4.15 3.47 -4.02
N LEU A 144 -3.05 3.27 -3.29
CA LEU A 144 -2.48 1.96 -3.02
C LEU A 144 -3.09 1.43 -1.73
N TYR A 145 -3.36 0.13 -1.68
CA TYR A 145 -3.87 -0.53 -0.48
C TYR A 145 -3.42 -1.99 -0.45
N THR A 146 -3.61 -2.66 0.68
CA THR A 146 -3.43 -4.12 0.74
C THR A 146 -4.75 -4.80 0.44
N GLY A 147 -4.84 -5.50 -0.69
CA GLY A 147 -5.92 -6.43 -0.98
C GLY A 147 -5.62 -7.77 -0.30
N LYS A 148 -6.41 -8.14 0.70
CA LYS A 148 -6.24 -9.40 1.42
C LYS A 148 -7.28 -10.39 0.93
N GLY A 149 -6.87 -11.54 0.39
CA GLY A 149 -7.86 -12.45 -0.16
C GLY A 149 -7.30 -13.78 -0.62
N TYR A 150 -7.94 -14.33 -1.64
CA TYR A 150 -7.69 -15.67 -2.14
C TYR A 150 -7.35 -15.66 -3.63
N TYR A 151 -6.59 -16.69 -4.03
CA TYR A 151 -6.27 -17.02 -5.41
C TYR A 151 -6.43 -18.52 -5.62
N TYR A 152 -6.71 -18.92 -6.85
CA TYR A 152 -6.70 -20.33 -7.23
C TYR A 152 -5.31 -20.73 -7.74
N GLU A 153 -4.69 -21.68 -7.07
CA GLU A 153 -3.45 -22.34 -7.49
C GLU A 153 -3.74 -23.85 -7.53
N ASP A 154 -3.62 -24.47 -8.71
CA ASP A 154 -3.90 -25.91 -8.93
C ASP A 154 -5.20 -26.39 -8.26
N GLU A 155 -6.31 -25.67 -8.53
CA GLU A 155 -7.65 -25.91 -7.99
C GLU A 155 -7.79 -25.74 -6.46
N ARG A 156 -6.76 -25.25 -5.77
CA ARG A 156 -6.78 -24.95 -4.34
C ARG A 156 -6.80 -23.45 -4.09
N MET A 157 -7.52 -23.03 -3.06
CA MET A 157 -7.48 -21.63 -2.60
C MET A 157 -6.21 -21.39 -1.78
N ALA A 158 -5.34 -20.54 -2.28
CA ALA A 158 -4.21 -19.99 -1.56
C ALA A 158 -4.53 -18.56 -1.08
N ARG A 159 -3.99 -18.18 0.09
CA ARG A 159 -4.09 -16.79 0.57
C ARG A 159 -2.94 -15.96 0.04
N ARG A 160 -3.24 -14.70 -0.30
CA ARG A 160 -2.25 -13.73 -0.76
C ARG A 160 -2.64 -12.33 -0.31
N ASP A 161 -1.63 -11.51 -0.05
CA ASP A 161 -1.78 -10.10 0.29
C ASP A 161 -1.19 -9.26 -0.84
N VAL A 162 -2.04 -8.78 -1.76
CA VAL A 162 -1.55 -8.06 -2.94
C VAL A 162 -1.46 -6.55 -2.71
N LEU A 163 -0.57 -5.93 -3.50
CA LEU A 163 -0.52 -4.48 -3.62
C LEU A 163 -1.67 -4.04 -4.53
N GLY A 164 -2.82 -3.74 -3.91
CA GLY A 164 -4.00 -3.22 -4.59
C GLY A 164 -3.79 -1.78 -5.06
N PHE A 165 -4.44 -1.46 -6.17
CA PHE A 165 -4.51 -0.13 -6.77
C PHE A 165 -5.96 0.21 -7.08
N VAL A 166 -6.37 1.43 -6.77
CA VAL A 166 -7.63 1.99 -7.22
C VAL A 166 -7.43 3.43 -7.71
N GLU A 167 -8.03 3.73 -8.86
CA GLU A 167 -8.20 5.08 -9.40
C GLU A 167 -9.60 5.57 -9.02
N LEU A 168 -9.66 6.69 -8.32
CA LEU A 168 -10.86 7.30 -7.78
C LEU A 168 -11.11 8.65 -8.45
N SER A 169 -12.35 8.90 -8.85
CA SER A 169 -12.79 10.20 -9.36
C SER A 169 -12.70 11.30 -8.28
N PRO A 170 -12.86 12.59 -8.64
CA PRO A 170 -13.02 13.67 -7.65
C PRO A 170 -14.20 13.46 -6.68
N SER A 171 -15.21 12.69 -7.08
CA SER A 171 -16.35 12.31 -6.26
C SER A 171 -16.11 11.01 -5.46
N TRP A 172 -14.90 10.48 -5.45
CA TRP A 172 -14.48 9.22 -4.80
C TRP A 172 -15.17 7.96 -5.32
N GLU A 173 -15.58 7.96 -6.59
CA GLU A 173 -16.11 6.79 -7.26
C GLU A 173 -14.97 5.99 -7.91
N VAL A 174 -15.05 4.67 -7.84
CA VAL A 174 -14.06 3.77 -8.44
C VAL A 174 -14.13 3.82 -9.96
N LYS A 175 -13.05 4.28 -10.61
CA LYS A 175 -12.91 4.30 -12.08
C LYS A 175 -12.20 3.06 -12.60
N ARG A 176 -11.12 2.65 -11.92
CA ARG A 176 -10.34 1.44 -12.23
C ARG A 176 -9.82 0.83 -10.93
N LYS A 177 -9.79 -0.50 -10.86
CA LYS A 177 -9.26 -1.26 -9.73
C LYS A 177 -8.44 -2.45 -10.23
N GLY A 178 -7.40 -2.82 -9.50
CA GLY A 178 -6.57 -3.99 -9.80
C GLY A 178 -5.46 -4.13 -8.76
N TYR A 179 -4.43 -4.92 -9.06
CA TYR A 179 -3.27 -5.07 -8.19
C TYR A 179 -1.99 -5.14 -9.02
N PHE A 180 -0.86 -4.79 -8.39
CA PHE A 180 0.42 -4.82 -9.07
C PHE A 180 1.03 -6.22 -9.12
N SER A 181 1.57 -6.56 -10.28
CA SER A 181 2.50 -7.68 -10.47
C SER A 181 3.92 -7.18 -10.75
N ILE A 182 4.86 -8.12 -10.87
CA ILE A 182 6.23 -7.87 -11.29
C ILE A 182 6.45 -8.62 -12.60
N ALA A 183 6.84 -7.91 -13.67
CA ALA A 183 7.12 -8.54 -14.96
C ALA A 183 8.58 -8.31 -15.40
N GLY A 184 9.14 -9.32 -16.05
CA GLY A 184 10.51 -9.29 -16.55
C GLY A 184 10.83 -10.47 -17.45
N LYS A 185 11.52 -10.21 -18.55
CA LYS A 185 11.99 -11.24 -19.51
C LYS A 185 10.87 -12.15 -20.08
N GLY A 186 9.64 -11.64 -20.18
CA GLY A 186 8.48 -12.35 -20.71
C GLY A 186 7.70 -13.16 -19.67
N ASP A 187 8.13 -13.15 -18.41
CA ASP A 187 7.41 -13.77 -17.30
C ASP A 187 6.72 -12.70 -16.44
N GLU A 188 5.71 -13.11 -15.68
CA GLU A 188 5.01 -12.31 -14.69
C GLU A 188 4.95 -13.04 -13.35
N PHE A 189 5.06 -12.30 -12.26
CA PHE A 189 5.13 -12.82 -10.91
C PHE A 189 4.37 -11.91 -9.94
N VAL A 190 3.51 -12.51 -9.12
CA VAL A 190 2.82 -11.81 -8.05
C VAL A 190 3.34 -12.37 -6.72
N PRO A 191 4.01 -11.55 -5.88
CA PRO A 191 4.50 -11.97 -4.58
C PRO A 191 3.38 -12.50 -3.68
N ILE A 192 3.73 -13.42 -2.76
CA ILE A 192 2.79 -13.91 -1.75
C ILE A 192 2.28 -12.78 -0.83
N SER A 193 3.11 -11.76 -0.63
CA SER A 193 2.75 -10.53 0.05
C SER A 193 3.49 -9.36 -0.60
N ASN A 194 2.78 -8.28 -0.90
CA ASN A 194 3.37 -6.99 -1.25
C ASN A 194 2.61 -5.85 -0.56
N LYS A 195 2.78 -5.77 0.75
CA LYS A 195 2.26 -4.66 1.57
C LYS A 195 3.22 -3.47 1.51
N ASP A 196 2.83 -2.36 2.14
CA ASP A 196 3.75 -1.27 2.46
C ASP A 196 4.40 -0.63 1.23
N SER A 197 3.58 -0.11 0.31
CA SER A 197 4.06 0.57 -0.90
C SER A 197 3.49 1.97 -1.01
N ALA A 198 4.26 2.92 -1.54
CA ALA A 198 3.86 4.31 -1.69
C ALA A 198 4.33 4.86 -3.04
N PHE A 199 3.58 5.80 -3.61
CA PHE A 199 4.05 6.56 -4.76
C PHE A 199 5.08 7.59 -4.32
N VAL A 200 6.22 7.64 -5.02
CA VAL A 200 7.22 8.72 -4.89
C VAL A 200 6.91 9.81 -5.91
N LYS A 201 6.67 9.41 -7.17
CA LYS A 201 6.40 10.34 -8.27
C LYS A 201 5.50 9.68 -9.31
N ILE A 202 4.34 10.26 -9.52
CA ILE A 202 3.38 9.83 -10.54
C ILE A 202 3.62 10.65 -11.81
N ARG A 203 3.64 9.97 -12.96
CA ARG A 203 3.66 10.55 -14.31
C ARG A 203 2.52 9.93 -15.12
N LYS A 204 2.23 10.49 -16.30
CA LYS A 204 1.20 9.95 -17.18
C LYS A 204 1.51 8.50 -17.58
N GLY A 205 0.80 7.55 -16.98
CA GLY A 205 0.92 6.11 -17.24
C GLY A 205 2.08 5.40 -16.52
N SER A 206 2.90 6.09 -15.74
CA SER A 206 4.01 5.45 -15.01
C SER A 206 4.29 6.10 -13.67
N SER A 207 5.00 5.39 -12.78
CA SER A 207 5.34 5.90 -11.47
C SER A 207 6.68 5.38 -10.97
N ILE A 208 7.35 6.17 -10.14
CA ILE A 208 8.38 5.67 -9.22
C ILE A 208 7.69 5.33 -7.92
N MET A 209 7.87 4.11 -7.45
CA MET A 209 7.21 3.56 -6.26
C MET A 209 8.25 3.07 -5.25
N LEU A 210 7.91 3.23 -3.98
CA LEU A 210 8.46 2.42 -2.90
C LEU A 210 7.58 1.17 -2.79
N THR A 211 8.18 -0.01 -2.64
CA THR A 211 7.46 -1.28 -2.54
C THR A 211 8.17 -2.28 -1.62
N ARG A 212 7.49 -3.35 -1.21
CA ARG A 212 8.03 -4.34 -0.27
C ARG A 212 7.57 -5.78 -0.57
N PRO A 213 7.85 -6.31 -1.78
CA PRO A 213 7.52 -7.69 -2.11
C PRO A 213 8.21 -8.67 -1.16
N GLU A 214 7.48 -9.69 -0.74
CA GLU A 214 8.05 -10.86 -0.09
C GLU A 214 8.60 -11.83 -1.13
N LEU A 215 9.87 -12.16 -0.98
CA LEU A 215 10.62 -12.97 -1.93
C LEU A 215 11.24 -14.16 -1.19
N ARG A 216 10.64 -15.35 -1.30
CA ARG A 216 11.07 -16.56 -0.57
C ARG A 216 11.28 -16.33 0.94
N GLY A 217 10.32 -15.66 1.58
CA GLY A 217 10.35 -15.31 3.00
C GLY A 217 11.23 -14.11 3.36
N ILE A 218 11.92 -13.49 2.39
CA ILE A 218 12.72 -12.29 2.62
C ILE A 218 11.85 -11.06 2.38
N ARG A 219 11.80 -10.17 3.37
CA ARG A 219 11.10 -8.88 3.29
C ARG A 219 12.10 -7.75 3.55
N LEU A 220 12.26 -6.88 2.56
CA LEU A 220 13.05 -5.66 2.64
C LEU A 220 12.41 -4.58 1.77
N CYS A 221 12.81 -3.34 1.96
CA CYS A 221 12.26 -2.21 1.23
C CYS A 221 12.94 -2.02 -0.13
N TRP A 222 12.14 -1.86 -1.18
CA TRP A 222 12.57 -1.67 -2.57
C TRP A 222 12.06 -0.35 -3.13
N ARG A 223 12.72 0.12 -4.19
CA ARG A 223 12.22 1.08 -5.17
C ARG A 223 11.92 0.33 -6.46
N ALA A 224 10.89 0.74 -7.20
CA ALA A 224 10.58 0.23 -8.52
C ALA A 224 10.06 1.33 -9.45
N GLU A 225 10.24 1.15 -10.74
CA GLU A 225 9.45 1.81 -11.77
C GLU A 225 8.25 0.93 -12.12
N ALA A 226 7.08 1.55 -12.14
CA ALA A 226 5.81 0.88 -12.40
C ALA A 226 5.11 1.48 -13.61
N ASP A 227 4.54 0.62 -14.44
CA ASP A 227 3.51 0.96 -15.41
C ASP A 227 2.15 0.98 -14.69
N LEU A 228 1.48 2.12 -14.74
CA LEU A 228 0.19 2.29 -14.06
C LEU A 228 -0.98 1.79 -14.90
N ARG A 229 -0.83 1.68 -16.22
CA ARG A 229 -1.92 1.19 -17.10
C ARG A 229 -2.10 -0.30 -16.89
N ASP A 230 -0.99 -1.03 -16.95
CA ASP A 230 -0.98 -2.48 -16.85
C ASP A 230 -0.82 -2.97 -15.40
N LEU A 231 -0.55 -2.05 -14.46
CA LEU A 231 -0.27 -2.36 -13.05
C LEU A 231 0.90 -3.34 -12.90
N VAL A 232 2.03 -2.99 -13.52
CA VAL A 232 3.22 -3.84 -13.57
C VAL A 232 4.43 -3.08 -13.04
N MET A 233 5.15 -3.65 -12.08
CA MET A 233 6.49 -3.22 -11.71
C MET A 233 7.53 -3.92 -12.58
N ARG A 234 8.48 -3.17 -13.14
CA ARG A 234 9.52 -3.74 -14.03
C ARG A 234 10.60 -4.43 -13.20
N GLU A 235 10.85 -5.72 -13.44
CA GLU A 235 11.86 -6.51 -12.72
C GLU A 235 13.24 -5.84 -12.73
N GLU A 236 13.65 -5.31 -13.87
CA GLU A 236 14.94 -4.64 -14.05
C GLU A 236 15.08 -3.33 -13.24
N SER A 237 13.96 -2.69 -12.90
CA SER A 237 13.94 -1.45 -12.13
C SER A 237 13.88 -1.67 -10.61
N LEU A 238 13.60 -2.89 -10.17
CA LEU A 238 13.51 -3.23 -8.75
C LEU A 238 14.89 -3.20 -8.10
N GLU A 239 15.05 -2.21 -7.22
CA GLU A 239 16.28 -1.89 -6.52
C GLU A 239 16.07 -2.00 -4.99
N PRO A 240 16.84 -2.84 -4.28
CA PRO A 240 16.83 -2.88 -2.82
C PRO A 240 17.30 -1.55 -2.24
N VAL A 241 16.57 -1.01 -1.26
CA VAL A 241 16.88 0.29 -0.61
C VAL A 241 17.22 0.09 0.86
N LEU A 242 16.36 -0.56 1.64
CA LEU A 242 16.56 -0.76 3.08
C LEU A 242 16.41 -2.23 3.47
N PRO A 243 17.52 -2.95 3.75
CA PRO A 243 17.45 -4.27 4.36
C PRO A 243 17.11 -4.18 5.86
N PRO A 244 16.55 -5.25 6.44
CA PRO A 244 16.37 -5.32 7.89
C PRO A 244 17.73 -5.40 8.61
N GLU A 245 17.87 -4.65 9.69
CA GLU A 245 18.99 -4.74 10.62
C GLU A 245 18.82 -5.92 11.59
N LYS A 246 19.91 -6.37 12.22
CA LYS A 246 19.87 -7.52 13.16
C LYS A 246 18.97 -7.28 14.38
N TRP A 247 18.80 -6.01 14.76
CA TRP A 247 18.01 -5.58 15.91
C TRP A 247 16.55 -5.25 15.54
N GLU A 248 16.19 -5.31 14.25
CA GLU A 248 14.82 -5.05 13.79
C GLU A 248 14.00 -6.34 13.69
N VAL A 249 12.77 -6.29 14.22
CA VAL A 249 11.79 -7.38 14.02
C VAL A 249 11.26 -7.37 12.59
N LYS A 250 11.03 -6.18 12.02
CA LYS A 250 10.53 -5.96 10.65
C LYS A 250 11.06 -4.63 10.10
N VAL A 251 11.14 -4.52 8.78
CA VAL A 251 11.40 -3.28 8.04
C VAL A 251 10.25 -3.02 7.06
N GLY A 252 9.92 -1.76 6.79
CA GLY A 252 8.84 -1.42 5.86
C GLY A 252 8.69 0.09 5.62
N TRP A 253 7.91 0.43 4.60
CA TRP A 253 7.48 1.79 4.32
C TRP A 253 6.21 2.11 5.11
N SER A 254 6.24 3.17 5.92
CA SER A 254 5.13 3.48 6.84
C SER A 254 3.98 4.21 6.13
N THR A 255 4.10 5.52 5.89
CA THR A 255 3.03 6.36 5.34
C THR A 255 3.32 6.78 3.90
N ASN A 256 2.46 7.65 3.34
CA ASN A 256 2.70 8.31 2.06
C ASN A 256 4.06 9.03 2.03
N VAL A 257 4.66 9.15 0.85
CA VAL A 257 5.81 10.03 0.65
C VAL A 257 5.36 11.47 0.76
N VAL A 258 6.08 12.26 1.57
CA VAL A 258 5.86 13.70 1.73
C VAL A 258 7.05 14.42 1.12
N ARG A 259 6.78 15.40 0.25
CA ARG A 259 7.82 16.26 -0.31
C ARG A 259 8.26 17.28 0.73
N LEU A 260 9.55 17.31 1.08
CA LEU A 260 10.07 18.22 2.10
C LEU A 260 10.53 19.55 1.51
N SER A 261 11.03 19.57 0.27
CA SER A 261 11.43 20.81 -0.41
C SER A 261 11.25 20.77 -1.94
N ALA A 262 11.32 21.95 -2.57
CA ALA A 262 11.22 22.08 -4.03
C ALA A 262 12.43 21.49 -4.79
N ASN A 263 13.53 21.23 -4.09
CA ASN A 263 14.80 20.75 -4.67
C ASN A 263 15.02 19.24 -4.48
N GLU A 264 14.04 18.53 -3.94
CA GLU A 264 13.93 17.07 -3.98
C GLU A 264 13.06 16.59 -5.16
#